data_AF-A0A101D2L7-F1
#
_entry.id   AF-A0A101D2L7-F1
#
_cell.length_a   1.000
_cell.length_b   1.000
_cell.length_c   1.000
_cell.angle_alpha   90.00
_cell.angle_beta   90.00
_cell.angle_gamma   90.00
#
_symmetry.space_group_name_H-M   'P 1'
#
loop_
_entity.id
_entity.type
_entity.pdbx_description
1 polymer ?
#
loop_
_entity_poly.entity_id
_entity_poly.type
_entity_poly.pdbx_seq_one_letter_code
_entity_poly.pdbx_strand_id
1 'polypeptide(L)'
;MLIDEQKKYRDRANRARRELLKEKEKFGAISDGSGKRYRACVYFVLSGAPEKAAEFLDWFEKEFPDDVGEPTFLLYAALAYYRVGSLGEARGYLLDAMLSNIYLLPYLFSRPMPKQDMWHSSNWEQPDYIEPPRLFRRPVCLSQAASPDSSN
;
A
#
# COMPACT_ATOMS: atom_id res chain seq x y z
N MET A 1 -5.51 -19.43 11.22
CA MET A 1 -4.05 -19.60 11.07
C MET A 1 -3.46 -18.42 10.29
N LEU A 2 -3.36 -17.24 10.92
CA LEU A 2 -2.89 -15.98 10.30
C LEU A 2 -1.41 -15.67 10.59
N ILE A 3 -0.77 -16.45 11.47
CA ILE A 3 0.57 -16.17 12.01
C ILE A 3 1.69 -16.54 11.01
N ASP A 4 1.54 -17.64 10.26
CA ASP A 4 2.58 -18.06 9.30
C ASP A 4 2.66 -17.15 8.07
N GLU A 5 1.53 -16.63 7.60
CA GLU A 5 1.52 -15.62 6.53
C GLU A 5 2.15 -14.30 7.00
N GLN A 6 1.87 -13.86 8.23
CA GLN A 6 2.51 -12.67 8.81
C GLN A 6 4.03 -12.84 8.92
N LYS A 7 4.52 -14.02 9.31
CA LYS A 7 5.96 -14.34 9.32
C LYS A 7 6.57 -14.25 7.92
N LYS A 8 5.91 -14.81 6.89
CA LYS A 8 6.38 -14.71 5.50
C LYS A 8 6.45 -13.25 5.03
N TYR A 9 5.45 -12.43 5.35
CA TYR A 9 5.49 -11.00 5.03
C TYR A 9 6.60 -10.28 5.78
N ARG A 10 6.82 -10.60 7.05
CA ARG A 10 7.93 -10.05 7.84
C ARG A 10 9.28 -10.34 7.20
N ASP A 11 9.50 -11.58 6.78
CA ASP A 11 10.76 -12.00 6.16
C ASP A 11 10.97 -11.31 4.80
N ARG A 12 9.91 -11.16 4.00
CA ARG A 12 9.93 -10.41 2.74
C ARG A 12 10.24 -8.92 2.98
N ALA A 13 9.64 -8.29 3.97
CA ALA A 13 9.88 -6.90 4.33
C ALA A 13 11.35 -6.67 4.73
N ASN A 14 11.85 -7.51 5.64
CA ASN A 14 13.24 -7.45 6.09
C ASN A 14 14.23 -7.69 4.96
N ARG A 15 13.93 -8.62 4.04
CA ARG A 15 14.76 -8.87 2.85
C ARG A 15 14.80 -7.65 1.95
N ALA A 16 13.64 -7.10 1.58
CA ALA A 16 13.55 -5.91 0.73
C ALA A 16 14.32 -4.73 1.33
N ARG A 17 14.10 -4.42 2.61
CA ARG A 17 14.84 -3.36 3.32
C ARG A 17 16.36 -3.60 3.30
N ARG A 18 16.79 -4.83 3.58
CA ARG A 18 18.22 -5.18 3.60
C ARG A 18 18.88 -5.05 2.23
N GLU A 19 18.19 -5.46 1.17
CA GLU A 19 18.68 -5.33 -0.20
C GLU A 19 18.86 -3.86 -0.59
N LEU A 20 17.89 -3.00 -0.27
CA LEU A 20 17.99 -1.55 -0.50
C LEU A 20 19.20 -0.93 0.21
N LEU A 21 19.38 -1.24 1.50
CA LEU A 21 20.51 -0.72 2.28
C LEU A 21 21.86 -1.21 1.74
N LYS A 22 21.95 -2.49 1.34
CA LYS A 22 23.16 -3.06 0.74
C LYS A 22 23.49 -2.45 -0.61
N GLU A 23 22.49 -2.19 -1.46
CA GLU A 23 22.70 -1.52 -2.74
C GLU A 23 23.22 -0.10 -2.52
N LYS A 24 22.61 0.66 -1.60
CA LYS A 24 23.09 1.99 -1.23
C LYS A 24 24.53 1.96 -0.71
N GLU A 25 24.85 1.04 0.19
CA GLU A 25 26.20 0.90 0.74
C GLU A 25 27.23 0.55 -0.35
N LYS A 26 26.87 -0.34 -1.27
CA LYS A 26 27.79 -0.84 -2.31
C LYS A 26 27.99 0.15 -3.46
N PHE A 27 26.94 0.87 -3.86
CA PHE A 27 26.93 1.66 -5.10
C PHE A 27 26.73 3.17 -4.87
N GLY A 28 26.43 3.60 -3.64
CA GLY A 28 26.08 4.99 -3.33
C GLY A 28 24.70 5.42 -3.83
N ALA A 29 23.99 4.52 -4.55
CA ALA A 29 22.66 4.75 -5.10
C ALA A 29 21.87 3.44 -5.07
N ILE A 30 20.54 3.56 -5.11
CA ILE A 30 19.62 2.41 -5.11
C ILE A 30 19.06 2.25 -6.53
N SER A 31 19.26 1.06 -7.11
CA SER A 31 18.66 0.72 -8.40
C SER A 31 17.37 -0.05 -8.17
N ASP A 32 16.27 0.68 -8.00
CA ASP A 32 14.98 0.09 -7.68
C ASP A 32 14.08 -0.18 -8.90
N GLY A 33 14.64 -0.74 -9.97
CA GLY A 33 13.89 -1.12 -11.17
C GLY A 33 12.79 -2.18 -10.94
N SER A 34 12.66 -2.70 -9.71
CA SER A 34 11.64 -3.70 -9.36
C SER A 34 10.63 -3.20 -8.31
N GLY A 35 10.73 -1.98 -7.79
CA GLY A 35 9.79 -1.45 -6.78
C GLY A 35 9.92 -2.12 -5.41
N LYS A 36 11.13 -2.51 -4.99
CA LYS A 36 11.46 -2.98 -3.63
C LYS A 36 11.14 -1.92 -2.58
N ARG A 37 11.34 -0.63 -2.88
CA ARG A 37 11.10 0.49 -1.96
C ARG A 37 9.64 0.54 -1.51
N TYR A 38 8.72 0.33 -2.45
CA TYR A 38 7.29 0.30 -2.18
C TYR A 38 6.87 -0.97 -1.43
N ARG A 39 7.41 -2.12 -1.84
CA ARG A 39 7.00 -3.42 -1.29
C ARG A 39 7.38 -3.60 0.19
N ALA A 40 8.47 -2.98 0.65
CA ALA A 40 8.91 -3.13 2.05
C ALA A 40 7.86 -2.64 3.06
N CYS A 41 7.32 -1.43 2.88
CA CYS A 41 6.28 -0.87 3.75
C CYS A 41 5.01 -1.75 3.74
N VAL A 42 4.52 -2.08 2.55
CA VAL A 42 3.33 -2.93 2.35
C VAL A 42 3.48 -4.24 3.12
N TYR A 43 4.63 -4.91 3.01
CA TYR A 43 4.89 -6.15 3.72
C TYR A 43 4.99 -5.98 5.23
N PHE A 44 5.55 -4.89 5.75
CA PHE A 44 5.55 -4.63 7.20
C PHE A 44 4.12 -4.48 7.75
N VAL A 45 3.26 -3.73 7.07
CA VAL A 45 1.86 -3.56 7.46
C VAL A 45 1.10 -4.89 7.40
N LEU A 46 1.29 -5.68 6.34
CA LEU A 46 0.69 -7.02 6.21
C LEU A 46 1.22 -8.02 7.24
N SER A 47 2.44 -7.84 7.73
CA SER A 47 3.02 -8.65 8.81
C SER A 47 2.48 -8.29 10.21
N GLY A 48 1.58 -7.32 10.31
CA GLY A 48 1.05 -6.84 11.60
C GLY A 48 2.04 -5.97 12.36
N ALA A 49 2.87 -5.21 11.66
CA ALA A 49 3.99 -4.48 12.25
C ALA A 49 4.06 -3.01 11.81
N PRO A 50 3.04 -2.22 12.19
CA PRO A 50 2.94 -0.84 11.74
C PRO A 50 4.10 0.04 12.22
N GLU A 51 4.71 -0.25 13.37
CA GLU A 51 5.87 0.50 13.90
C GLU A 51 7.08 0.36 12.99
N LYS A 52 7.36 -0.86 12.52
CA LYS A 52 8.47 -1.09 11.57
C LYS A 52 8.18 -0.53 10.19
N ALA A 53 6.90 -0.42 9.82
CA ALA A 53 6.51 0.26 8.60
C ALA A 53 6.77 1.77 8.72
N ALA A 54 6.38 2.40 9.84
CA ALA A 54 6.66 3.81 10.11
C ALA A 54 8.17 4.10 10.14
N GLU A 55 8.98 3.31 10.85
CA GLU A 55 10.45 3.43 10.84
C GLU A 55 11.04 3.35 9.42
N PHE A 56 10.47 2.49 8.57
CA PHE A 56 10.88 2.37 7.19
C PHE A 56 10.48 3.60 6.37
N LEU A 57 9.28 4.16 6.60
CA LEU A 57 8.79 5.36 5.94
C LEU A 57 9.64 6.58 6.30
N ASP A 58 10.02 6.75 7.57
CA ASP A 58 10.94 7.81 8.01
C ASP A 58 12.30 7.77 7.28
N TRP A 59 12.79 6.57 6.97
CA TRP A 59 13.98 6.39 6.15
C TRP A 59 13.68 6.65 4.67
N PHE A 60 12.56 6.14 4.16
CA PHE A 60 12.14 6.30 2.77
C PHE A 60 12.04 7.77 2.36
N GLU A 61 11.38 8.60 3.15
CA GLU A 61 11.22 10.05 2.88
C GLU A 61 12.56 10.79 2.78
N LYS A 62 13.55 10.37 3.56
CA LYS A 62 14.91 10.95 3.51
C LYS A 62 15.72 10.45 2.32
N GLU A 63 15.47 9.20 1.91
CA GLU A 63 16.21 8.55 0.84
C GLU A 63 15.68 8.91 -0.55
N PHE A 64 14.37 9.11 -0.65
CA PHE A 64 13.67 9.36 -1.91
C PHE A 64 12.77 10.60 -1.79
N PRO A 65 13.34 11.79 -1.50
CA PRO A 65 12.55 13.01 -1.24
C PRO A 65 11.74 13.48 -2.47
N ASP A 66 12.18 13.12 -3.67
CA ASP A 66 11.50 13.48 -4.93
C ASP A 66 10.54 12.38 -5.42
N ASP A 67 10.29 11.35 -4.60
CA ASP A 67 9.40 10.27 -5.00
C ASP A 67 7.93 10.63 -4.86
N VAL A 68 7.18 10.46 -5.95
CA VAL A 68 5.73 10.73 -5.97
C VAL A 68 4.89 9.58 -5.39
N GLY A 69 5.51 8.43 -5.12
CA GLY A 69 4.85 7.26 -4.56
C GLY A 69 4.03 6.44 -5.56
N GLU A 70 3.81 5.18 -5.21
CA GLU A 70 2.91 4.27 -5.91
C GLU A 70 1.58 4.18 -5.12
N PRO A 71 0.40 4.19 -5.78
CA PRO A 71 -0.90 4.34 -5.09
C PRO A 71 -1.17 3.35 -3.93
N THR A 72 -0.86 2.07 -4.11
CA THR A 72 -0.97 1.02 -3.10
C THR A 72 0.00 1.26 -1.96
N PHE A 73 1.27 1.57 -2.24
CA PHE A 73 2.23 1.94 -1.22
C PHE A 73 1.76 3.12 -0.38
N LEU A 74 1.27 4.19 -1.01
CA LEU A 74 0.77 5.38 -0.33
C LEU A 74 -0.41 5.03 0.59
N LEU A 75 -1.36 4.20 0.13
CA LEU A 75 -2.46 3.72 0.96
C LEU A 75 -1.97 2.92 2.17
N TYR A 76 -0.99 2.02 1.98
CA TYR A 76 -0.44 1.23 3.08
C TYR A 76 0.41 2.07 4.04
N ALA A 77 1.10 3.10 3.56
CA ALA A 77 1.79 4.08 4.39
C ALA A 77 0.81 4.85 5.27
N ALA A 78 -0.32 5.29 4.71
CA ALA A 78 -1.40 5.90 5.49
C ALA A 78 -1.92 4.97 6.59
N LEU A 79 -2.12 3.68 6.28
CA LEU A 79 -2.52 2.67 7.27
C LEU A 79 -1.46 2.42 8.35
N ALA A 80 -0.16 2.46 8.00
CA ALA A 80 0.93 2.31 8.95
C ALA A 80 0.89 3.44 9.98
N TYR A 81 0.90 4.70 9.52
CA TYR A 81 0.87 5.87 10.38
C TYR A 81 -0.41 5.96 11.21
N TYR A 82 -1.56 5.61 10.62
CA TYR A 82 -2.82 5.55 11.35
C TYR A 82 -2.77 4.57 12.52
N ARG A 83 -2.20 3.37 12.30
CA ARG A 83 -2.09 2.32 13.33
C ARG A 83 -1.13 2.68 14.47
N VAL A 84 -0.12 3.50 14.22
CA VAL A 84 0.80 3.99 15.27
C VAL A 84 0.33 5.30 15.91
N GLY A 85 -0.82 5.85 15.48
CA GLY A 85 -1.42 7.07 16.06
C GLY A 85 -0.92 8.39 15.47
N SER A 86 -0.11 8.34 14.40
CA SER A 86 0.41 9.54 13.72
C SER A 86 -0.58 10.04 12.68
N LEU A 87 -1.61 10.75 13.15
CA LEU A 87 -2.76 11.12 12.30
C LEU A 87 -2.43 12.17 11.23
N GLY A 88 -1.43 13.03 11.45
CA GLY A 88 -1.01 14.04 10.49
C GLY A 88 -0.41 13.41 9.23
N GLU A 89 0.55 12.52 9.44
CA GLU A 89 1.24 11.75 8.41
C GLU A 89 0.26 10.80 7.72
N ALA A 90 -0.59 10.10 8.50
CA ALA A 90 -1.61 9.23 7.95
C ALA A 90 -2.55 9.96 7.00
N ARG A 91 -2.95 11.19 7.36
CA ARG A 91 -3.80 12.04 6.51
C ARG A 91 -3.07 12.47 5.24
N GLY A 92 -1.79 12.84 5.33
CA GLY A 92 -0.97 13.20 4.17
C GLY A 92 -0.94 12.07 3.14
N TYR A 93 -0.46 10.90 3.54
CA TYR A 93 -0.40 9.73 2.65
C TYR A 93 -1.76 9.28 2.12
N LEU A 94 -2.84 9.46 2.89
CA LEU A 94 -4.18 9.14 2.40
C LEU A 94 -4.60 10.09 1.26
N LEU A 95 -4.30 11.38 1.38
CA LEU A 95 -4.56 12.36 0.33
C LEU A 95 -3.72 12.06 -0.91
N ASP A 96 -2.44 11.71 -0.74
CA ASP A 96 -1.57 11.33 -1.86
C ASP A 96 -2.06 10.05 -2.53
N ALA A 97 -2.52 9.05 -1.77
CA ALA A 97 -3.14 7.85 -2.32
C ALA A 97 -4.42 8.16 -3.12
N MET A 98 -5.24 9.09 -2.63
CA MET A 98 -6.46 9.52 -3.33
C MET A 98 -6.17 10.21 -4.66
N LEU A 99 -5.10 11.03 -4.71
CA LEU A 99 -4.75 11.80 -5.90
C LEU A 99 -3.92 10.97 -6.90
N SER A 100 -3.10 10.03 -6.43
CA SER A 100 -2.29 9.15 -7.29
C SER A 100 -3.12 8.11 -8.03
N ASN A 101 -4.29 7.71 -7.50
CA ASN A 101 -5.28 6.96 -8.25
C ASN A 101 -6.70 7.23 -7.71
N ILE A 102 -7.45 8.06 -8.44
CA ILE A 102 -8.81 8.48 -8.05
C ILE A 102 -9.83 7.34 -7.99
N TYR A 103 -9.51 6.18 -8.56
CA TYR A 103 -10.38 5.01 -8.60
C TYR A 103 -10.14 4.08 -7.39
N LEU A 104 -9.00 4.21 -6.69
CA LEU A 104 -8.56 3.28 -5.64
C LEU A 104 -9.51 3.24 -4.45
N LEU A 105 -9.77 4.38 -3.81
CA LEU A 105 -10.70 4.42 -2.67
C LEU A 105 -12.15 4.08 -3.06
N PRO A 106 -12.73 4.62 -4.15
CA PRO A 106 -14.07 4.22 -4.58
C PRO A 106 -14.21 2.70 -4.77
N TYR A 107 -13.21 2.06 -5.38
CA TYR A 107 -13.18 0.60 -5.51
C TYR A 107 -13.20 -0.11 -4.14
N LEU A 108 -12.37 0.32 -3.19
CA LEU A 108 -12.32 -0.26 -1.83
C LEU A 108 -13.64 -0.11 -1.07
N PHE A 109 -14.35 1.00 -1.27
CA PHE A 109 -15.66 1.24 -0.67
C PHE A 109 -16.82 0.60 -1.46
N SER A 110 -16.53 -0.34 -2.38
CA SER A 110 -17.52 -1.02 -3.20
C SER A 110 -18.41 -0.06 -4.02
N ARG A 111 -17.82 1.08 -4.43
CA ARG A 111 -18.42 2.09 -5.30
C ARG A 111 -17.47 2.37 -6.47
N PRO A 112 -17.15 1.36 -7.31
CA PRO A 112 -16.20 1.56 -8.40
C PRO A 112 -16.68 2.67 -9.32
N MET A 113 -15.76 3.55 -9.70
CA MET A 113 -16.03 4.66 -10.59
C MET A 113 -15.64 4.27 -12.03
N PRO A 114 -16.44 4.59 -13.06
CA PRO A 114 -16.05 4.35 -14.44
C PRO A 114 -14.79 5.14 -14.77
N LYS A 115 -13.97 4.64 -15.72
CA LYS A 115 -12.82 5.38 -16.24
C LYS A 115 -13.28 6.77 -16.68
N GLN A 116 -12.67 7.81 -16.12
CA GLN A 116 -12.97 9.18 -16.46
C GLN A 116 -12.32 9.54 -17.80
N ASP A 117 -13.01 10.38 -18.58
CA ASP A 117 -12.47 10.95 -19.82
C ASP A 117 -11.48 12.07 -19.48
N MET A 118 -10.29 11.67 -19.04
CA MET A 118 -9.19 12.55 -18.69
C MET A 118 -7.85 11.89 -19.05
N TRP A 119 -6.83 12.72 -19.16
CA TRP A 119 -5.47 12.22 -19.33
C TRP A 119 -4.98 11.54 -18.05
N HIS A 120 -4.31 10.40 -18.21
CA HIS A 120 -3.65 9.66 -17.13
C HIS A 120 -2.16 9.58 -17.51
N SER A 121 -1.28 10.03 -16.62
CA SER A 121 0.15 10.15 -16.93
C SER A 121 0.87 8.81 -16.95
N SER A 122 0.32 7.84 -16.22
CA SER A 122 0.89 6.50 -16.04
C SER A 122 -0.19 5.43 -16.05
N ASN A 123 0.24 4.16 -16.08
CA ASN A 123 -0.67 3.04 -15.86
C ASN A 123 -1.17 2.98 -14.41
N TRP A 124 -0.42 3.50 -13.43
CA TRP A 124 -0.80 3.49 -12.00
C TRP A 124 -2.02 4.34 -11.69
N GLU A 125 -2.26 5.38 -12.47
CA GLU A 125 -3.43 6.26 -12.31
C GLU A 125 -4.70 5.66 -12.90
N GLN A 126 -4.58 4.64 -13.75
CA GLN A 126 -5.72 4.05 -14.47
C GLN A 126 -6.50 3.07 -13.57
N PRO A 127 -7.81 2.86 -13.82
CA PRO A 127 -8.60 1.92 -13.04
C PRO A 127 -8.09 0.48 -13.14
N ASP A 128 -7.48 0.11 -14.27
CA ASP A 128 -6.92 -1.22 -14.53
C ASP A 128 -5.76 -1.55 -13.57
N TYR A 129 -5.11 -0.53 -12.98
CA TYR A 129 -4.08 -0.73 -11.96
C TYR A 129 -4.61 -1.45 -10.71
N ILE A 130 -5.88 -1.22 -10.40
CA ILE A 130 -6.53 -1.74 -9.19
C ILE A 130 -6.92 -3.22 -9.37
N GLU A 131 -6.82 -3.77 -10.60
CA GLU A 131 -7.15 -5.16 -10.85
C GLU A 131 -6.39 -6.09 -9.89
N PRO A 132 -7.09 -6.98 -9.17
CA PRO A 132 -6.63 -7.46 -7.88
C PRO A 132 -5.49 -8.49 -7.99
N PRO A 133 -4.26 -8.19 -7.52
CA PRO A 133 -3.25 -9.20 -7.29
C PRO A 133 -3.23 -9.47 -5.78
N ARG A 134 -4.08 -10.39 -5.31
CA ARG A 134 -4.07 -11.02 -3.96
C ARG A 134 -4.17 -10.12 -2.71
N LEU A 135 -3.81 -8.83 -2.76
CA LEU A 135 -3.70 -7.93 -1.60
C LEU A 135 -5.06 -7.45 -1.08
N PHE A 136 -6.02 -7.25 -1.98
CA PHE A 136 -7.39 -6.84 -1.65
C PHE A 136 -8.37 -8.02 -1.63
N ARG A 137 -7.90 -9.26 -1.36
CA ARG A 137 -8.85 -10.34 -1.08
C ARG A 137 -9.67 -9.92 0.13
N ARG A 138 -10.95 -9.61 -0.11
CA ARG A 138 -11.97 -9.36 0.91
C ARG A 138 -11.72 -10.32 2.07
N PRO A 139 -11.60 -9.86 3.33
CA PRO A 139 -11.89 -10.75 4.43
C PRO A 139 -13.30 -11.29 4.18
N VAL A 140 -13.45 -12.61 4.20
CA VAL A 140 -14.71 -13.35 3.95
C VAL A 140 -15.87 -12.88 4.87
N CYS A 141 -15.56 -12.07 5.89
CA CYS A 141 -16.48 -11.62 6.92
C CYS A 141 -17.53 -10.58 6.47
N LEU A 142 -17.48 -10.03 5.25
CA LEU A 142 -18.45 -9.01 4.79
C LEU A 142 -19.43 -9.49 3.69
N SER A 143 -19.50 -10.79 3.40
CA SER A 143 -20.46 -11.32 2.41
C SER A 143 -21.70 -11.99 3.00
N GLN A 144 -21.92 -11.95 4.32
CA GLN A 144 -23.12 -12.57 4.94
C GLN A 144 -24.15 -11.56 5.47
N ALA A 145 -23.99 -10.26 5.22
CA ALA A 145 -24.97 -9.25 5.63
C ALA A 145 -25.66 -8.61 4.42
N ALA A 146 -26.27 -9.41 3.56
CA ALA A 146 -27.29 -8.97 2.61
C ALA A 146 -27.98 -10.18 1.95
N SER A 147 -28.79 -10.90 2.71
CA SER A 147 -29.94 -11.59 2.15
C SER A 147 -31.16 -10.75 2.53
N PRO A 148 -31.87 -10.10 1.59
CA PRO A 148 -33.17 -9.56 1.91
C PRO A 148 -34.13 -10.75 2.05
N ASP A 149 -34.79 -10.81 3.21
CA ASP A 149 -35.86 -11.75 3.48
C ASP A 149 -36.88 -11.74 2.35
N SER A 150 -36.98 -12.87 1.66
CA SER A 150 -38.16 -13.25 0.91
C SER A 150 -39.26 -13.63 1.92
N SER A 151 -40.16 -12.71 2.26
CA SER A 151 -41.46 -12.99 2.90
C SER A 151 -42.35 -11.74 2.97
N ASN A 152 -43.16 -11.50 1.92
CA ASN A 152 -44.63 -11.42 1.98
C ASN A 152 -45.20 -11.05 0.60
#